data_AF-A0AAW8JIV2-F1
#
_entry.id   AF-A0AAW8JIV2-F1
#
_cell.length_a   1.000
_cell.length_b   1.000
_cell.length_c   1.000
_cell.angle_alpha   90.00
_cell.angle_beta   90.00
_cell.angle_gamma   90.00
#
_symmetry.space_group_name_H-M   'P 1'
#
loop_
_entity.id
_entity.type
_entity.pdbx_description
1 polymer ?
#
loop_
_entity_poly.entity_id
_entity_poly.type
_entity_poly.pdbx_seq_one_letter_code
_entity_poly.pdbx_strand_id
1 'polypeptide(L)'
;MNEILNQRIQSVQAGKDITHAQIVAKHNLRKELETEIEKFLANGGEIKQAVNQQFQVKHGTSDQYTKRGCRCDVCMNWALTKGKIKTKTLRKTA
;
A
#
# COMPACT_ATOMS: atom_id res chain seq x y z
N MET A 1 11.84 53.26 15.07
CA MET A 1 11.95 51.93 14.42
C MET A 1 10.54 51.42 14.19
N ASN A 2 10.17 51.08 12.95
CA ASN A 2 8.78 50.78 12.58
C ASN A 2 8.38 49.40 13.15
N GLU A 3 7.36 49.37 14.01
CA GLU A 3 6.89 48.16 14.70
C GLU A 3 6.49 47.05 13.72
N ILE A 4 5.89 47.42 12.58
CA ILE A 4 5.52 46.48 11.51
C ILE A 4 6.77 45.85 10.89
N LEU A 5 7.85 46.61 10.73
CA LEU A 5 9.10 46.08 10.19
C LEU A 5 9.74 45.08 11.16
N ASN A 6 9.73 45.37 12.46
CA ASN A 6 10.23 44.45 13.48
C ASN A 6 9.43 43.15 13.54
N GLN A 7 8.10 43.23 13.48
CA GLN A 7 7.23 42.04 13.42
C GLN A 7 7.56 41.16 12.21
N ARG A 8 7.81 41.75 11.04
CA ARG A 8 8.19 40.99 9.83
C ARG A 8 9.55 40.30 9.98
N ILE A 9 10.54 40.99 10.56
CA ILE A 9 11.87 40.41 10.81
C ILE A 9 11.77 39.22 11.74
N GLN A 10 11.01 39.35 12.84
CA GLN A 10 10.79 38.27 13.81
C GLN A 10 10.09 37.06 13.17
N SER A 11 9.05 37.28 12.37
CA SER A 11 8.34 36.19 11.67
C SER A 11 9.24 35.41 10.72
N VAL A 12 10.12 36.09 9.97
CA VAL A 12 11.09 35.44 9.09
C VAL A 12 12.11 34.63 9.89
N GLN A 13 12.61 35.18 10.99
CA GLN A 13 13.57 34.48 11.84
C GLN A 13 12.94 33.22 12.45
N ALA A 14 11.72 33.32 12.99
CA ALA A 14 10.98 32.18 13.51
C ALA A 14 10.80 31.08 12.46
N GLY A 15 10.46 31.44 11.22
CA GLY A 15 10.35 30.47 10.12
C GLY A 15 11.66 29.74 9.81
N LYS A 16 12.80 30.46 9.84
CA LYS A 16 14.13 29.87 9.66
C LYS A 16 14.48 28.91 10.79
N ASP A 17 14.22 29.32 12.03
CA ASP A 17 14.53 28.52 13.22
C ASP A 17 13.71 27.24 13.24
N ILE A 18 12.41 27.31 12.90
CA ILE A 18 11.55 26.13 12.75
C ILE A 18 12.08 25.19 11.68
N THR A 19 12.45 25.72 10.51
CA THR A 19 12.97 24.92 9.41
C THR A 19 14.27 24.23 9.81
N HIS A 20 15.16 24.95 10.47
CA HIS A 20 16.41 24.39 10.97
C HIS A 20 16.18 23.29 12.01
N ALA A 21 15.29 23.52 12.98
CA ALA A 21 14.93 22.53 13.98
C ALA A 21 14.36 21.24 13.34
N GLN A 22 13.52 21.37 12.31
CA GLN A 22 12.99 20.23 11.57
C GLN A 22 14.09 19.46 10.82
N ILE A 23 15.07 20.15 10.23
CA ILE A 23 16.21 19.51 9.55
C ILE A 23 17.03 18.71 10.57
N VAL A 24 17.37 19.33 11.71
CA VAL A 24 18.15 18.68 12.78
C VAL A 24 17.40 17.46 13.32
N ALA A 25 16.11 17.59 13.60
CA ALA A 25 15.28 16.46 14.08
C ALA A 25 15.27 15.29 13.09
N LYS A 26 15.10 15.57 11.78
CA LYS A 26 15.13 14.53 10.73
C LYS A 26 16.49 13.86 10.62
N HIS A 27 17.57 14.63 10.75
CA HIS A 27 18.93 14.11 10.71
C HIS A 27 19.22 13.19 11.92
N ASN A 28 18.80 13.59 13.12
CA ASN A 28 18.96 12.76 14.32
C ASN A 28 18.17 11.45 14.20
N LEU A 29 16.90 11.53 13.75
CA LEU A 29 16.08 10.35 13.51
C LEU A 29 16.72 9.40 12.49
N ARG A 30 17.35 9.92 11.43
CA ARG A 30 18.06 9.09 10.46
C ARG A 30 19.21 8.32 11.11
N LYS A 31 20.03 8.99 11.92
CA LYS A 31 21.15 8.35 12.63
C LYS A 31 20.69 7.27 13.60
N GLU A 32 19.60 7.52 14.32
CA GLU A 32 18.99 6.54 15.21
C GLU A 32 18.51 5.32 14.42
N LEU A 33 17.80 5.52 13.31
CA LEU A 33 17.34 4.42 12.45
C LEU A 33 18.49 3.62 11.84
N GLU A 34 19.57 4.28 11.40
CA GLU A 34 20.77 3.61 10.89
C GLU A 34 21.38 2.70 11.98
N THR A 35 21.50 3.21 13.21
CA THR A 35 22.00 2.43 14.35
C THR A 35 21.10 1.23 14.69
N GLU A 36 19.78 1.42 14.68
CA GLU A 36 18.83 0.34 14.95
C GLU A 36 18.80 -0.71 13.83
N ILE A 37 18.98 -0.30 12.57
CA ILE A 37 19.14 -1.23 11.45
C ILE A 37 20.41 -2.06 11.63
N GLU A 38 21.54 -1.44 11.98
CA GLU A 38 22.79 -2.16 12.24
C GLU A 38 22.63 -3.19 13.36
N LYS A 39 21.99 -2.83 14.47
CA LYS A 39 21.67 -3.77 15.56
C LYS A 39 20.75 -4.90 15.10
N PHE A 40 19.70 -4.59 14.34
CA PHE A 40 18.77 -5.59 13.81
C PHE A 40 19.50 -6.62 12.95
N LEU A 41 20.35 -6.15 12.02
CA LEU A 41 21.15 -7.01 11.16
C LEU A 41 22.17 -7.84 11.95
N ALA A 42 22.86 -7.24 12.92
CA ALA A 42 23.83 -7.94 13.78
C ALA A 42 23.19 -9.06 14.62
N ASN A 43 21.92 -8.90 15.00
CA ASN A 43 21.13 -9.91 15.70
C ASN A 43 20.52 -10.97 14.76
N GLY A 44 20.93 -11.02 13.49
CA GLY A 44 20.44 -12.00 12.51
C GLY A 44 19.13 -11.61 11.83
N GLY A 45 18.69 -10.35 11.98
CA GLY A 45 17.56 -9.82 11.23
C GLY A 45 17.84 -9.74 9.73
N GLU A 46 16.84 -10.04 8.91
CA GLU A 46 16.93 -9.97 7.45
C GLU A 46 15.97 -8.91 6.90
N ILE A 47 16.46 -8.02 6.05
CA ILE A 47 15.62 -7.06 5.33
C ILE A 47 15.06 -7.76 4.09
N LYS A 48 13.73 -7.94 4.04
CA LYS A 48 13.03 -8.56 2.90
C LYS A 48 12.19 -7.52 2.19
N GLN A 49 12.22 -7.54 0.86
CA GLN A 49 11.31 -6.73 0.06
C GLN A 49 9.88 -7.23 0.27
N ALA A 50 8.95 -6.31 0.55
CA ALA A 50 7.54 -6.64 0.59
C ALA A 50 7.09 -7.09 -0.82
N VAL A 51 6.77 -8.38 -0.95
CA VAL A 51 6.23 -8.92 -2.19
C VAL A 51 4.71 -8.76 -2.15
N ASN A 52 4.15 -7.99 -3.08
CA ASN A 52 2.70 -7.94 -3.24
C ASN A 52 2.25 -9.24 -3.91
N GLN A 53 1.96 -10.26 -3.10
CA GLN A 53 1.37 -11.50 -3.60
C GLN A 53 -0.06 -11.21 -4.07
N GLN A 54 -0.20 -10.93 -5.36
CA GLN A 54 -1.51 -10.96 -6.01
C GLN A 54 -2.04 -12.39 -5.90
N PHE A 55 -3.06 -12.58 -5.05
CA PHE A 55 -3.71 -13.87 -4.90
C PHE A 55 -4.36 -14.27 -6.23
N GLN A 56 -3.72 -15.18 -6.96
CA GLN A 56 -4.23 -15.72 -8.21
C GLN A 56 -5.36 -16.68 -7.90
N VAL A 57 -6.60 -16.19 -7.93
CA VAL A 57 -7.78 -17.01 -7.67
C VAL A 57 -7.99 -17.97 -8.83
N LYS A 58 -8.17 -19.27 -8.56
CA LYS A 58 -8.53 -20.24 -9.60
C LYS A 58 -10.02 -20.10 -9.98
N HIS A 59 -10.26 -19.59 -11.18
CA HIS A 59 -11.60 -19.51 -11.78
C HIS A 59 -12.09 -20.89 -12.27
N GLY A 60 -13.41 -21.01 -12.46
CA GLY A 60 -14.02 -22.28 -12.88
C GLY A 60 -14.07 -23.33 -11.76
N THR A 61 -14.25 -22.90 -10.51
CA THR A 61 -14.39 -23.80 -9.36
C THR A 61 -15.69 -23.52 -8.60
N SER A 62 -16.15 -24.50 -7.83
CA SER A 62 -17.39 -24.37 -7.04
C SER A 62 -17.32 -23.21 -6.06
N ASP A 63 -16.22 -23.08 -5.34
CA ASP A 63 -16.05 -22.01 -4.36
C ASP A 63 -16.03 -20.63 -5.03
N GLN A 64 -15.37 -20.52 -6.19
CA GLN A 64 -15.30 -19.26 -6.89
C GLN A 64 -16.64 -18.82 -7.49
N TYR A 65 -17.46 -19.77 -7.96
CA TYR A 65 -18.79 -19.48 -8.48
C TYR A 65 -19.83 -19.26 -7.36
N THR A 66 -19.87 -20.14 -6.35
CA THR A 66 -20.95 -20.16 -5.35
C THR A 66 -20.64 -19.31 -4.12
N LYS A 67 -19.42 -19.37 -3.57
CA LYS A 67 -19.07 -18.64 -2.34
C LYS A 67 -18.60 -17.22 -2.64
N ARG A 68 -17.79 -17.06 -3.70
CA ARG A 68 -17.22 -15.76 -4.09
C ARG A 68 -18.02 -15.03 -5.17
N GLY A 69 -19.02 -15.68 -5.77
CA GLY A 69 -19.98 -15.05 -6.68
C GLY A 69 -19.45 -14.67 -8.05
N CYS A 70 -18.28 -15.18 -8.48
CA CYS A 70 -17.66 -14.77 -9.74
C CYS A 70 -18.47 -15.23 -10.98
N ARG A 71 -18.74 -14.31 -11.91
CA ARG A 71 -19.52 -14.56 -13.13
C ARG A 71 -18.75 -14.37 -14.44
N CYS A 72 -17.42 -14.44 -14.39
CA CYS A 72 -16.62 -14.49 -15.62
C CYS A 72 -16.95 -15.72 -16.47
N ASP A 73 -16.58 -15.69 -17.75
CA ASP A 73 -16.90 -16.75 -18.72
C ASP A 73 -16.41 -18.13 -18.27
N VAL A 74 -15.23 -18.22 -17.64
CA VAL A 74 -14.69 -19.48 -17.12
C VAL A 74 -15.57 -20.06 -16.00
N CYS A 75 -16.04 -19.23 -15.06
CA CYS A 75 -16.92 -19.67 -13.97
C CYS A 75 -18.33 -20.00 -14.46
N MET A 76 -18.84 -19.23 -15.42
CA MET A 76 -20.15 -19.49 -16.03
C MET A 76 -20.14 -20.78 -16.85
N ASN A 77 -19.06 -21.04 -17.61
CA ASN A 77 -18.87 -22.30 -18.32
C ASN A 77 -18.79 -23.48 -17.35
N TRP A 78 -18.02 -23.36 -16.27
CA TRP A 78 -17.99 -24.38 -15.23
C TRP A 78 -19.38 -24.66 -14.67
N ALA A 79 -20.15 -23.62 -14.33
CA ALA A 79 -21.51 -23.77 -13.81
C ALA A 79 -22.46 -24.43 -14.81
N LEU A 80 -22.31 -24.14 -16.12
CA LEU A 80 -23.05 -24.81 -17.20
C LEU A 80 -22.73 -26.30 -17.23
N THR A 81 -21.44 -26.67 -17.29
CA THR A 81 -21.00 -28.08 -17.34
C THR A 81 -21.43 -28.89 -16.12
N LYS A 82 -21.59 -28.24 -14.96
CA LYS A 82 -22.05 -28.87 -13.71
C LYS A 82 -23.56 -28.80 -13.50
N GLY A 83 -24.33 -28.28 -14.46
CA GLY A 83 -25.79 -28.17 -14.37
C GLY A 83 -26.29 -27.23 -13.27
N LYS A 84 -25.46 -26.28 -12.83
CA LYS A 84 -25.82 -25.29 -11.78
C LYS A 84 -26.66 -24.13 -12.31
N ILE A 85 -26.76 -24.00 -13.62
CA ILE A 85 -27.61 -23.03 -14.31
C ILE A 85 -28.58 -23.75 -15.23
N LYS A 86 -29.81 -23.24 -15.33
CA LYS A 86 -30.90 -23.84 -16.12
C LYS A 86 -30.76 -23.56 -17.62
N THR A 87 -29.99 -22.53 -17.99
CA THR A 87 -29.76 -22.13 -19.37
C THR A 87 -28.90 -23.16 -20.10
N LYS A 88 -29.22 -23.47 -21.36
CA LYS A 88 -28.47 -24.45 -22.17
C LYS A 88 -27.23 -23.88 -22.86
N THR A 89 -27.17 -22.57 -23.07
CA THR A 89 -26.07 -21.88 -23.77
C THR A 89 -25.77 -20.53 -23.13
N LEU A 90 -24.49 -20.16 -23.00
CA LEU A 90 -24.10 -18.83 -22.58
C LEU A 90 -24.14 -17.85 -23.76
N ARG A 91 -24.57 -16.61 -23.50
CA ARG A 91 -24.48 -15.52 -24.48
C ARG A 91 -23.00 -15.24 -24.71
N LYS A 92 -22.52 -15.35 -25.94
CA LYS A 92 -21.14 -14.95 -26.28
C LYS A 92 -20.99 -13.46 -25.97
N THR A 93 -20.07 -13.14 -25.07
CA THR A 93 -19.47 -11.82 -24.94
C THR A 93 -18.73 -11.54 -26.25
N ALA A 94 -19.03 -10.41 -26.88
CA ALA A 94 -18.45 -9.97 -28.16
C ALA A 94 -16.98 -9.60 -27.99
#